data_AF-A0A4R5CN41-F1
#
_entry.id   AF-A0A4R5CN41-F1
#
_cell.length_a   1.000
_cell.length_b   1.000
_cell.length_c   1.000
_cell.angle_alpha   90.00
_cell.angle_beta   90.00
_cell.angle_gamma   90.00
#
_symmetry.space_group_name_H-M   'P 1'
#
loop_
_entity.id
_entity.type
_entity.pdbx_description
1 polymer ?
#
loop_
_entity_poly.entity_id
_entity_poly.type
_entity_poly.pdbx_seq_one_letter_code
_entity_poly.pdbx_strand_id
1 'polypeptide(L)'
;MSRGLSAVLVLLAAAAAVGFYLTAGQNPEPPPGPGAVEPVEVLTAEAPAAPVPEPLTQPPAASDAPASSDAVDGAPGEQRPSAAPTAAPAPAATPGEPAGTPSSPAQPPAPRTSQLYLTAPGLTDPGTTEMFTATWVDAEGYGLDGVVELQRAEGATWVPVAELTTEVGRASTSVTVAASAVYRLAFRGSDELDPQVSAEVAVIAETRLESAVTVTATPQSVPAGDAVDVAVTWRNADDVPIIGDLQVQELRDGSWVTVTTVTTGSDGVAATAVTPPATREYRAVYPGGTRYLPVTSDPVTVTAIAAATIPVSRCATQADVDALLPGVGCHYTSVSAGVFVVGHDYHGNAWWNELPMGAYVELTGEQAGLYEVVDRVIAPGRAGELGPASQWTCGERCDVILQTCVGDNTGFTWLRRLDAAAA
;
A
#
# COMPACT_ATOMS: atom_id res chain seq x y z
N MET A 1 2.67 -6.69 -47.95
CA MET A 1 2.06 -5.56 -47.20
C MET A 1 3.05 -4.79 -46.31
N SER A 2 4.30 -5.22 -46.14
CA SER A 2 5.25 -4.64 -45.16
C SER A 2 6.02 -3.37 -45.60
N ARG A 3 6.03 -3.00 -46.88
CA ARG A 3 6.77 -1.81 -47.34
C ARG A 3 6.04 -0.48 -47.11
N GLY A 4 4.73 -0.51 -46.86
CA GLY A 4 3.94 0.69 -46.59
C GLY A 4 4.10 1.22 -45.17
N LEU A 5 4.31 0.34 -44.18
CA LEU A 5 4.35 0.74 -42.76
C LEU A 5 5.64 1.47 -42.38
N SER A 6 6.80 1.06 -42.93
CA SER A 6 8.08 1.72 -42.63
C SER A 6 8.15 3.16 -43.14
N ALA A 7 7.49 3.48 -44.26
CA ALA A 7 7.46 4.83 -44.79
C ALA A 7 6.62 5.78 -43.92
N VAL A 8 5.54 5.29 -43.30
CA VAL A 8 4.66 6.07 -42.43
C VAL A 8 5.33 6.39 -41.09
N LEU A 9 6.10 5.45 -40.55
CA LEU A 9 6.83 5.64 -39.28
C LEU A 9 7.98 6.68 -39.40
N VAL A 10 8.69 6.70 -40.53
CA VAL A 10 9.74 7.71 -40.78
C VAL A 10 9.15 9.12 -40.96
N LEU A 11 7.97 9.23 -41.60
CA LEU A 11 7.29 10.52 -41.79
C LEU A 11 6.71 11.10 -40.49
N LEU A 12 6.23 10.25 -39.59
CA LEU A 12 5.73 10.69 -38.27
C LEU A 12 6.86 11.17 -37.34
N ALA A 13 8.03 10.54 -37.38
CA ALA A 13 9.21 10.97 -36.60
C ALA A 13 9.75 12.33 -37.06
N ALA A 14 9.73 12.62 -38.37
CA ALA A 14 10.19 13.89 -38.91
C ALA A 14 9.23 15.07 -38.57
N ALA A 15 7.92 14.83 -38.51
CA ALA A 15 6.94 15.86 -38.18
C ALA A 15 7.00 16.29 -36.70
N ALA A 16 7.32 15.37 -35.78
CA ALA A 16 7.46 15.67 -34.36
C ALA A 16 8.69 16.57 -34.06
N ALA A 17 9.79 16.39 -34.79
CA ALA A 17 11.01 17.17 -34.59
C ALA A 17 10.89 18.65 -35.03
N VAL A 18 10.08 18.93 -36.06
CA VAL A 18 9.87 20.31 -36.55
C VAL A 18 8.91 21.10 -35.66
N GLY A 19 7.94 20.45 -35.04
CA GLY A 19 7.01 21.09 -34.09
C GLY A 19 7.69 21.57 -32.81
N PHE A 20 8.72 20.85 -32.35
CA PHE A 20 9.43 21.18 -31.10
C PHE A 20 10.41 22.36 -31.25
N TYR A 21 10.90 22.61 -32.46
CA TYR A 21 11.87 23.69 -32.71
C TYR A 21 11.24 25.09 -32.85
N LEU A 22 9.92 25.17 -33.07
CA LEU A 22 9.21 26.43 -33.30
C LEU A 22 8.61 27.05 -32.02
N THR A 23 8.52 26.30 -30.92
CA THR A 23 7.90 26.77 -29.66
C THR A 23 8.91 27.20 -28.58
N ALA A 24 10.20 26.93 -28.73
CA ALA A 24 11.23 27.25 -27.73
C ALA A 24 11.77 28.69 -27.78
N GLY A 25 11.22 29.57 -28.64
CA GLY A 25 11.79 30.89 -28.92
C GLY A 25 11.23 32.09 -28.13
N GLN A 26 10.29 31.90 -27.20
CA GLN A 26 9.64 33.02 -26.50
C GLN A 26 9.40 32.74 -25.02
N ASN A 27 10.44 32.91 -24.19
CA ASN A 27 10.28 33.04 -22.75
C ASN A 27 10.52 34.51 -22.34
N PRO A 28 9.52 35.20 -21.74
CA PRO A 28 9.72 36.53 -21.18
C PRO A 28 10.57 36.47 -19.90
N GLU A 29 11.34 37.53 -19.69
CA GLU A 29 12.25 37.71 -18.55
C GLU A 29 11.46 37.78 -17.23
N PRO A 30 11.88 37.05 -16.17
CA PRO A 30 11.17 37.05 -14.90
C PRO A 30 11.37 38.38 -14.16
N PRO A 31 10.35 38.87 -13.42
CA PRO A 31 10.45 40.10 -12.66
C PRO A 31 11.40 39.94 -11.44
N PRO A 32 12.04 41.04 -10.99
CA PRO A 32 12.95 41.00 -9.85
C PRO A 32 12.20 40.65 -8.56
N GLY A 33 12.75 39.67 -7.83
CA GLY A 33 12.19 39.17 -6.57
C GLY A 33 12.35 40.15 -5.39
N PRO A 34 11.49 40.04 -4.36
CA PRO A 34 11.53 40.89 -3.17
C PRO A 34 12.74 40.55 -2.27
N GLY A 35 13.28 41.60 -1.64
CA GLY A 35 14.51 41.57 -0.85
C GLY A 35 14.44 40.69 0.41
N ALA A 36 15.64 40.24 0.81
CA ALA A 36 15.90 39.38 1.96
C ALA A 36 15.33 39.95 3.26
N VAL A 37 14.67 39.09 4.03
CA VAL A 37 14.29 39.34 5.43
C VAL A 37 15.31 38.63 6.32
N GLU A 38 15.81 39.36 7.32
CA GLU A 38 16.84 38.91 8.26
C GLU A 38 16.38 37.73 9.16
N PRO A 39 17.33 36.90 9.64
CA PRO A 39 17.03 35.74 10.47
C PRO A 39 16.62 36.13 11.89
N VAL A 40 15.56 35.49 12.40
CA VAL A 40 15.12 35.56 13.79
C VAL A 40 15.87 34.49 14.60
N GLU A 41 16.64 34.92 15.60
CA GLU A 41 17.26 34.03 16.60
C GLU A 41 16.19 33.43 17.54
N VAL A 42 16.16 32.10 17.63
CA VAL A 42 15.32 31.36 18.57
C VAL A 42 16.16 30.99 19.80
N LEU A 43 15.78 31.56 20.95
CA LEU A 43 16.30 31.19 22.28
C LEU A 43 15.71 29.84 22.71
N THR A 44 16.53 28.79 22.74
CA THR A 44 16.20 27.49 23.34
C THR A 44 16.47 27.52 24.84
N ALA A 45 15.43 27.33 25.66
CA ALA A 45 15.57 27.02 27.07
C ALA A 45 15.59 25.50 27.25
N GLU A 46 16.71 24.96 27.74
CA GLU A 46 16.85 23.56 28.15
C GLU A 46 16.02 23.29 29.41
N ALA A 47 15.09 22.33 29.31
CA ALA A 47 14.43 21.73 30.47
C ALA A 47 15.05 20.34 30.74
N PRO A 48 15.30 19.95 32.01
CA PRO A 48 15.95 18.69 32.33
C PRO A 48 15.06 17.47 32.04
N ALA A 49 15.70 16.44 31.49
CA ALA A 49 15.09 15.17 31.11
C ALA A 49 14.42 14.44 32.29
N ALA A 50 13.23 13.90 32.05
CA ALA A 50 12.53 13.00 32.97
C ALA A 50 13.27 11.64 33.05
N PRO A 51 13.25 10.96 34.22
CA PRO A 51 13.92 9.68 34.39
C PRO A 51 13.23 8.54 33.62
N VAL A 52 14.05 7.67 33.06
CA VAL A 52 13.69 6.44 32.32
C VAL A 52 13.05 5.43 33.29
N PRO A 53 11.88 4.83 32.97
CA PRO A 53 11.30 3.77 33.79
C PRO A 53 12.06 2.45 33.64
N GLU A 54 12.33 1.79 34.77
CA GLU A 54 12.95 0.47 34.84
C GLU A 54 12.04 -0.63 34.23
N PRO A 55 12.60 -1.62 33.53
CA PRO A 55 11.85 -2.73 32.97
C PRO A 55 11.43 -3.73 34.05
N LEU A 56 10.13 -4.03 34.11
CA LEU A 56 9.56 -5.10 34.93
C LEU A 56 9.93 -6.47 34.34
N THR A 57 10.86 -7.17 34.97
CA THR A 57 11.10 -8.60 34.74
C THR A 57 10.22 -9.45 35.66
N GLN A 58 9.12 -10.00 35.15
CA GLN A 58 8.50 -11.20 35.71
C GLN A 58 8.01 -12.11 34.56
N PRO A 59 8.47 -13.38 34.50
CA PRO A 59 7.90 -14.38 33.60
C PRO A 59 6.58 -14.92 34.17
N PRO A 60 5.56 -15.21 33.32
CA PRO A 60 4.33 -15.82 33.79
C PRO A 60 4.54 -17.29 34.19
N ALA A 61 3.96 -17.63 35.32
CA ALA A 61 3.89 -18.98 35.87
C ALA A 61 3.09 -19.91 34.95
N ALA A 62 3.61 -21.12 34.75
CA ALA A 62 2.93 -22.21 34.09
C ALA A 62 1.73 -22.69 34.93
N SER A 63 0.59 -22.87 34.28
CA SER A 63 -0.60 -23.45 34.89
C SER A 63 -0.70 -24.93 34.55
N ASP A 64 -0.83 -25.74 35.59
CA ASP A 64 -1.03 -27.19 35.56
C ASP A 64 -2.42 -27.62 35.07
N ALA A 65 -2.45 -28.88 34.60
CA ALA A 65 -3.56 -29.86 34.57
C ALA A 65 -4.11 -30.27 33.19
N PRO A 66 -4.68 -31.49 33.04
CA PRO A 66 -4.22 -32.78 33.55
C PRO A 66 -4.16 -33.88 32.47
N ALA A 67 -3.64 -35.03 32.90
CA ALA A 67 -3.41 -36.26 32.16
C ALA A 67 -4.64 -36.84 31.44
N SER A 68 -4.39 -37.47 30.29
CA SER A 68 -5.15 -38.63 29.81
C SER A 68 -4.18 -39.58 29.14
N SER A 69 -3.86 -40.64 29.88
CA SER A 69 -3.31 -41.89 29.39
C SER A 69 -4.37 -42.61 28.57
N ASP A 70 -4.02 -43.09 27.39
CA ASP A 70 -4.28 -44.48 27.03
C ASP A 70 -3.31 -44.93 25.94
N ALA A 71 -2.60 -46.00 26.30
CA ALA A 71 -1.65 -46.72 25.50
C ALA A 71 -2.39 -47.75 24.63
N VAL A 72 -1.99 -47.87 23.36
CA VAL A 72 -2.03 -49.16 22.66
C VAL A 72 -0.75 -49.30 21.85
N ASP A 73 0.10 -50.20 22.35
CA ASP A 73 1.27 -50.79 21.70
C ASP A 73 0.90 -51.51 20.39
N GLY A 74 1.83 -51.53 19.43
CA GLY A 74 1.66 -52.35 18.23
C GLY A 74 2.73 -52.27 17.15
N ALA A 75 3.98 -52.56 17.52
CA ALA A 75 5.06 -53.23 16.77
C ALA A 75 5.35 -52.94 15.25
N PRO A 76 6.64 -52.92 14.86
CA PRO A 76 7.10 -52.71 13.49
C PRO A 76 7.14 -54.01 12.69
N GLY A 77 6.35 -54.08 11.60
CA GLY A 77 6.27 -55.24 10.70
C GLY A 77 7.03 -55.03 9.39
N GLU A 78 8.24 -55.58 9.34
CA GLU A 78 8.82 -56.36 8.24
C GLU A 78 8.77 -55.85 6.79
N GLN A 79 9.97 -55.50 6.30
CA GLN A 79 10.39 -55.64 4.91
C GLN A 79 10.11 -57.06 4.38
N ARG A 80 9.40 -57.17 3.26
CA ARG A 80 9.40 -58.36 2.41
C ARG A 80 10.04 -58.06 1.05
N PRO A 81 11.03 -58.85 0.61
CA PRO A 81 11.53 -58.83 -0.76
C PRO A 81 10.53 -59.54 -1.67
N SER A 82 10.13 -58.90 -2.77
CA SER A 82 9.31 -59.55 -3.80
C SER A 82 10.18 -60.14 -4.91
N ALA A 83 9.86 -61.38 -5.24
CA ALA A 83 10.68 -62.34 -5.96
C ALA A 83 10.75 -62.12 -7.47
N ALA A 84 11.85 -62.60 -8.05
CA ALA A 84 12.02 -62.84 -9.47
C ALA A 84 11.04 -63.93 -9.97
N PRO A 85 10.39 -63.75 -11.13
CA PRO A 85 9.67 -64.84 -11.79
C PRO A 85 10.58 -65.67 -12.70
N THR A 86 10.53 -66.96 -12.40
CA THR A 86 11.06 -68.13 -13.09
C THR A 86 10.71 -68.21 -14.57
N ALA A 87 11.67 -68.69 -15.36
CA ALA A 87 11.54 -69.07 -16.76
C ALA A 87 10.48 -70.16 -16.99
N ALA A 88 9.64 -69.97 -18.00
CA ALA A 88 8.69 -70.95 -18.52
C ALA A 88 9.07 -71.36 -19.97
N PRO A 89 8.70 -72.57 -20.41
CA PRO A 89 9.41 -73.33 -21.43
C PRO A 89 9.10 -72.92 -22.88
N ALA A 90 10.05 -73.26 -23.75
CA ALA A 90 10.02 -73.10 -25.19
C ALA A 90 8.80 -73.76 -25.85
N PRO A 91 8.02 -73.02 -26.66
CA PRO A 91 7.07 -73.62 -27.59
C PRO A 91 7.77 -74.13 -28.85
N ALA A 92 7.31 -75.31 -29.28
CA ALA A 92 7.79 -76.04 -30.44
C ALA A 92 7.69 -75.23 -31.75
N ALA A 93 8.69 -75.42 -32.61
CA ALA A 93 8.75 -74.86 -33.95
C ALA A 93 7.56 -75.33 -34.80
N THR A 94 6.79 -74.36 -35.30
CA THR A 94 5.80 -74.59 -36.37
C THR A 94 6.48 -74.38 -37.72
N PRO A 95 6.41 -75.35 -38.67
CA PRO A 95 7.03 -75.21 -39.98
C PRO A 95 6.31 -74.22 -40.90
N GLY A 96 7.08 -73.27 -41.45
CA GLY A 96 6.95 -72.76 -42.82
C GLY A 96 5.77 -71.82 -43.13
N GLU A 97 5.89 -70.54 -42.76
CA GLU A 97 5.18 -69.46 -43.45
C GLU A 97 6.06 -68.92 -44.60
N PRO A 98 5.56 -68.86 -45.84
CA PRO A 98 6.34 -68.45 -47.01
C PRO A 98 6.82 -66.99 -46.90
N ALA A 99 8.02 -66.74 -47.43
CA ALA A 99 8.69 -65.45 -47.41
C ALA A 99 7.75 -64.29 -47.79
N GLY A 100 7.39 -63.49 -46.78
CA GLY A 100 6.63 -62.26 -46.94
C GLY A 100 7.36 -61.33 -47.90
N THR A 101 6.59 -60.76 -48.82
CA THR A 101 7.01 -59.73 -49.76
C THR A 101 7.66 -58.58 -48.97
N PRO A 102 8.79 -58.00 -49.42
CA PRO A 102 9.44 -56.90 -48.71
C PRO A 102 8.44 -55.78 -48.48
N SER A 103 8.13 -55.52 -47.20
CA SER A 103 7.29 -54.40 -46.79
C SER A 103 7.87 -53.14 -47.39
N SER A 104 7.06 -52.41 -48.16
CA SER A 104 7.41 -51.08 -48.63
C SER A 104 7.91 -50.26 -47.42
N PRO A 105 9.05 -49.55 -47.51
CA PRO A 105 9.57 -48.79 -46.39
C PRO A 105 8.45 -47.92 -45.83
N ALA A 106 8.18 -48.09 -44.53
CA ALA A 106 7.12 -47.36 -43.86
C ALA A 106 7.34 -45.87 -44.09
N GLN A 107 6.32 -45.21 -44.65
CA GLN A 107 6.36 -43.77 -44.86
C GLN A 107 6.63 -43.11 -43.50
N PRO A 108 7.62 -42.20 -43.39
CA PRO A 108 7.90 -41.52 -42.14
C PRO A 108 6.63 -40.87 -41.57
N PRO A 109 6.42 -40.92 -40.25
CA PRO A 109 5.29 -40.22 -39.64
C PRO A 109 5.33 -38.73 -40.02
N ALA A 110 4.16 -38.15 -40.25
CA ALA A 110 4.07 -36.72 -40.49
C ALA A 110 4.57 -35.95 -39.24
N PRO A 111 5.29 -34.83 -39.42
CA PRO A 111 5.78 -34.02 -38.31
C PRO A 111 4.62 -33.53 -37.43
N ARG A 112 4.86 -33.46 -36.12
CA ARG A 112 3.85 -33.01 -35.16
C ARG A 112 3.74 -31.48 -35.19
N THR A 113 2.51 -30.96 -35.04
CA THR A 113 2.27 -29.51 -34.93
C THR A 113 2.62 -29.02 -33.52
N SER A 114 3.32 -27.89 -33.43
CA SER A 114 3.64 -27.21 -32.16
C SER A 114 3.44 -25.70 -32.25
N GLN A 115 3.53 -24.98 -31.12
CA GLN A 115 3.41 -23.53 -31.02
C GLN A 115 4.49 -22.95 -30.10
N LEU A 116 5.19 -21.93 -30.59
CA LEU A 116 6.30 -21.27 -29.90
C LEU A 116 5.94 -19.82 -29.55
N TYR A 117 6.13 -19.46 -28.28
CA TYR A 117 5.79 -18.16 -27.72
C TYR A 117 7.01 -17.50 -27.08
N LEU A 118 7.18 -16.21 -27.34
CA LEU A 118 8.18 -15.36 -26.70
C LEU A 118 7.48 -14.35 -25.79
N THR A 119 7.92 -14.27 -24.54
CA THR A 119 7.59 -13.19 -23.62
C THR A 119 8.86 -12.40 -23.30
N ALA A 120 8.78 -11.08 -23.42
CA ALA A 120 9.87 -10.14 -23.14
C ALA A 120 9.28 -8.85 -22.54
N PRO A 121 10.07 -7.98 -21.89
CA PRO A 121 9.58 -6.67 -21.45
C PRO A 121 9.21 -5.81 -22.66
N GLY A 122 8.12 -5.04 -22.54
CA GLY A 122 7.72 -4.10 -23.61
C GLY A 122 8.61 -2.85 -23.67
N LEU A 123 9.13 -2.40 -22.53
CA LEU A 123 10.02 -1.25 -22.41
C LEU A 123 11.12 -1.54 -21.39
N THR A 124 12.32 -1.04 -21.65
CA THR A 124 13.43 -1.02 -20.70
C THR A 124 14.31 0.22 -20.86
N ASP A 125 15.19 0.49 -19.90
CA ASP A 125 16.22 1.52 -20.08
C ASP A 125 17.38 0.97 -20.94
N PRO A 126 18.02 1.80 -21.78
CA PRO A 126 19.17 1.36 -22.56
C PRO A 126 20.30 0.80 -21.68
N GLY A 127 20.73 -0.43 -22.00
CA GLY A 127 21.86 -1.09 -21.34
C GLY A 127 21.49 -1.94 -20.11
N THR A 128 20.21 -2.03 -19.76
CA THR A 128 19.71 -2.95 -18.74
C THR A 128 19.72 -4.39 -19.25
N THR A 129 19.81 -5.33 -18.31
CA THR A 129 19.70 -6.76 -18.58
C THR A 129 18.29 -7.22 -18.25
N GLU A 130 17.60 -7.74 -19.26
CA GLU A 130 16.18 -8.09 -19.20
C GLU A 130 15.95 -9.58 -19.40
N MET A 131 14.86 -10.09 -18.81
CA MET A 131 14.48 -11.50 -18.92
C MET A 131 13.62 -11.76 -20.16
N PHE A 132 14.03 -12.72 -20.97
CA PHE A 132 13.27 -13.25 -22.10
C PHE A 132 12.87 -14.69 -21.79
N THR A 133 11.60 -15.03 -21.97
CA THR A 133 11.04 -16.34 -21.66
C THR A 133 10.46 -16.99 -22.90
N ALA A 134 10.92 -18.20 -23.19
CA ALA A 134 10.36 -19.07 -24.21
C ALA A 134 9.29 -20.00 -23.60
N THR A 135 8.17 -20.16 -24.30
CA THR A 135 7.20 -21.23 -24.03
C THR A 135 6.95 -22.01 -25.32
N TRP A 136 7.10 -23.33 -25.28
CA TRP A 136 6.93 -24.21 -26.43
C TRP A 136 6.02 -25.38 -26.07
N VAL A 137 4.91 -25.51 -26.80
CA VAL A 137 3.88 -26.52 -26.53
C VAL A 137 3.49 -27.25 -27.81
N ASP A 138 3.05 -28.51 -27.70
CA ASP A 138 2.43 -29.26 -28.79
C ASP A 138 0.95 -28.86 -29.02
N ALA A 139 0.26 -29.56 -29.92
CA ALA A 139 -1.14 -29.31 -30.24
C ALA A 139 -2.10 -29.60 -29.08
N GLU A 140 -1.70 -30.49 -28.17
CA GLU A 140 -2.43 -30.87 -26.97
C GLU A 140 -2.11 -29.96 -25.76
N GLY A 141 -1.13 -29.06 -25.91
CA GLY A 141 -0.70 -28.11 -24.90
C GLY A 141 0.36 -28.63 -23.94
N TYR A 142 0.96 -29.80 -24.20
CA TYR A 142 2.09 -30.31 -23.42
C TYR A 142 3.38 -29.58 -23.78
N GLY A 143 4.21 -29.31 -22.78
CA GLY A 143 5.50 -28.66 -22.97
C GLY A 143 6.47 -29.52 -23.76
N LEU A 144 7.16 -28.93 -24.73
CA LEU A 144 8.17 -29.59 -25.55
C LEU A 144 9.59 -29.26 -25.08
N ASP A 145 10.45 -30.27 -25.10
CA ASP A 145 11.87 -30.13 -24.78
C ASP A 145 12.69 -29.93 -26.06
N GLY A 146 13.67 -29.03 -26.02
CA GLY A 146 14.61 -28.82 -27.12
C GLY A 146 15.27 -27.45 -27.11
N VAL A 147 16.04 -27.14 -28.15
CA VAL A 147 16.80 -25.89 -28.25
C VAL A 147 16.11 -24.93 -29.21
N VAL A 148 15.82 -23.71 -28.73
CA VAL A 148 15.30 -22.60 -29.53
C VAL A 148 16.26 -21.43 -29.49
N GLU A 149 16.33 -20.67 -30.58
CA GLU A 149 17.20 -19.49 -30.70
C GLU A 149 16.40 -18.22 -30.47
N LEU A 150 16.80 -17.41 -29.50
CA LEU A 150 16.36 -16.01 -29.43
C LEU A 150 17.10 -15.21 -30.49
N GLN A 151 16.37 -14.58 -31.38
CA GLN A 151 16.90 -13.79 -32.49
C GLN A 151 16.46 -12.34 -32.38
N ARG A 152 17.31 -11.42 -32.83
CA ARG A 152 17.06 -9.98 -32.93
C ARG A 152 17.03 -9.54 -34.40
N ALA A 153 16.11 -8.68 -34.76
CA ALA A 153 16.03 -8.09 -36.09
C ALA A 153 17.15 -7.06 -36.31
N GLU A 154 17.88 -7.20 -37.41
CA GLU A 154 18.88 -6.27 -37.91
C GLU A 154 18.57 -5.97 -39.38
N GLY A 155 17.85 -4.89 -39.64
CA GLY A 155 17.34 -4.54 -40.96
C GLY A 155 16.35 -5.60 -41.48
N ALA A 156 16.74 -6.33 -42.53
CA ALA A 156 15.96 -7.42 -43.12
C ALA A 156 16.41 -8.82 -42.65
N THR A 157 17.41 -8.89 -41.77
CA THR A 157 18.01 -10.13 -41.28
C THR A 157 17.74 -10.35 -39.81
N TRP A 158 17.85 -11.59 -39.35
CA TRP A 158 17.71 -11.98 -37.96
C TRP A 158 19.03 -12.54 -37.46
N VAL A 159 19.54 -12.00 -36.36
CA VAL A 159 20.83 -12.37 -35.76
C VAL A 159 20.57 -13.11 -34.45
N PRO A 160 21.23 -14.26 -34.22
CA PRO A 160 21.09 -14.99 -32.97
C PRO A 160 21.67 -14.18 -31.80
N VAL A 161 20.92 -14.12 -30.71
CA VAL A 161 21.28 -13.43 -29.47
C VAL A 161 21.65 -14.43 -28.37
N ALA A 162 20.84 -15.48 -28.22
CA ALA A 162 21.04 -16.53 -27.23
C ALA A 162 20.37 -17.84 -27.69
N GLU A 163 20.87 -18.97 -27.21
CA GLU A 163 20.21 -20.27 -27.31
C GLU A 163 19.52 -20.57 -25.96
N LEU A 164 18.31 -21.13 -26.04
CA LEU A 164 17.51 -21.50 -24.88
C LEU A 164 17.12 -22.97 -25.00
N THR A 165 17.44 -23.77 -23.99
CA THR A 165 16.99 -25.15 -23.88
C THR A 165 15.72 -25.21 -23.05
N THR A 166 14.59 -25.57 -23.67
CA THR A 166 13.32 -25.76 -22.98
C THR A 166 13.30 -27.08 -22.24
N GLU A 167 12.83 -27.02 -21.00
CA GLU A 167 12.48 -28.18 -20.17
C GLU A 167 11.01 -28.04 -19.78
N VAL A 168 10.20 -29.06 -20.07
CA VAL A 168 8.74 -29.04 -19.91
C VAL A 168 8.13 -27.82 -20.62
N GLY A 169 8.65 -27.51 -21.81
CA GLY A 169 8.16 -26.41 -22.65
C GLY A 169 8.52 -25.01 -22.19
N ARG A 170 9.46 -24.83 -21.24
CA ARG A 170 9.85 -23.48 -20.78
C ARG A 170 11.36 -23.31 -20.70
N ALA A 171 11.81 -22.11 -21.06
CA ALA A 171 13.18 -21.67 -20.85
C ALA A 171 13.20 -20.15 -20.64
N SER A 172 14.27 -19.64 -20.03
CA SER A 172 14.46 -18.20 -19.85
C SER A 172 15.93 -17.82 -19.96
N THR A 173 16.21 -16.63 -20.48
CA THR A 173 17.57 -16.09 -20.57
C THR A 173 17.58 -14.59 -20.34
N SER A 174 18.69 -14.08 -19.83
CA SER A 174 18.90 -12.66 -19.56
C SER A 174 19.69 -12.02 -20.70
N VAL A 175 19.17 -10.94 -21.30
CA VAL A 175 19.79 -10.24 -22.43
C VAL A 175 19.93 -8.75 -22.11
N THR A 176 21.12 -8.19 -22.34
CA THR A 176 21.34 -6.75 -22.25
C THR A 176 20.74 -6.03 -23.47
N VAL A 177 19.76 -5.14 -23.24
CA VAL A 177 19.05 -4.41 -24.30
C VAL A 177 19.66 -3.02 -24.45
N ALA A 178 20.64 -2.88 -25.34
CA ALA A 178 21.32 -1.61 -25.56
C ALA A 178 20.48 -0.58 -26.36
N ALA A 179 19.54 -1.04 -27.18
CA ALA A 179 18.71 -0.21 -28.04
C ALA A 179 17.38 -0.90 -28.35
N SER A 180 16.39 -0.12 -28.78
CA SER A 180 15.09 -0.64 -29.22
C SER A 180 15.27 -1.64 -30.37
N ALA A 181 14.65 -2.81 -30.25
CA ALA A 181 14.76 -3.86 -31.26
C ALA A 181 13.53 -4.78 -31.27
N VAL A 182 13.39 -5.55 -32.34
CA VAL A 182 12.36 -6.59 -32.46
C VAL A 182 13.03 -7.95 -32.25
N TYR A 183 12.42 -8.79 -31.44
CA TYR A 183 12.89 -10.12 -31.08
C TYR A 183 11.89 -11.18 -31.51
N ARG A 184 12.39 -12.40 -31.75
CA ARG A 184 11.55 -13.60 -31.92
C ARG A 184 12.33 -14.83 -31.47
N LEU A 185 11.62 -15.93 -31.25
CA LEU A 185 12.24 -17.25 -31.14
C LEU A 185 12.20 -17.96 -32.50
N ALA A 186 13.22 -18.76 -32.76
CA ALA A 186 13.28 -19.63 -33.93
C ALA A 186 13.70 -21.04 -33.52
N PHE A 187 12.96 -22.04 -34.00
CA PHE A 187 13.32 -23.44 -33.96
C PHE A 187 13.64 -23.91 -35.38
N ARG A 188 14.82 -24.51 -35.58
CA ARG A 188 15.32 -24.86 -36.92
C ARG A 188 14.70 -26.13 -37.51
N GLY A 189 13.87 -26.84 -36.74
CA GLY A 189 13.32 -28.15 -37.12
C GLY A 189 14.15 -29.31 -36.59
N SER A 190 13.53 -30.48 -36.52
CA SER A 190 14.13 -31.77 -36.24
C SER A 190 13.46 -32.86 -37.09
N ASP A 191 13.87 -34.12 -36.93
CA ASP A 191 13.20 -35.25 -37.58
C ASP A 191 11.73 -35.44 -37.11
N GLU A 192 11.36 -34.86 -35.96
CA GLU A 192 10.03 -35.02 -35.35
C GLU A 192 9.14 -33.78 -35.49
N LEU A 193 9.74 -32.60 -35.63
CA LEU A 193 9.07 -31.31 -35.59
C LEU A 193 9.54 -30.41 -36.72
N ASP A 194 8.59 -29.82 -37.44
CA ASP A 194 8.90 -28.83 -38.49
C ASP A 194 9.57 -27.57 -37.91
N PRO A 195 10.36 -26.82 -38.70
CA PRO A 195 10.89 -25.52 -38.30
C PRO A 195 9.76 -24.54 -37.95
N GLN A 196 9.97 -23.71 -36.93
CA GLN A 196 8.99 -22.74 -36.45
C GLN A 196 9.62 -21.42 -36.01
N VAL A 197 8.81 -20.36 -36.00
CA VAL A 197 9.17 -19.07 -35.40
C VAL A 197 8.00 -18.57 -34.54
N SER A 198 8.31 -17.88 -33.45
CA SER A 198 7.29 -17.21 -32.65
C SER A 198 6.76 -15.94 -33.33
N ALA A 199 5.71 -15.36 -32.74
CA ALA A 199 5.39 -13.95 -33.00
C ALA A 199 6.58 -13.04 -32.64
N GLU A 200 6.67 -11.91 -33.32
CA GLU A 200 7.66 -10.87 -33.09
C GLU A 200 7.27 -10.02 -31.87
N VAL A 201 8.23 -9.71 -31.01
CA VAL A 201 8.06 -8.85 -29.83
C VAL A 201 8.97 -7.64 -29.95
N ALA A 202 8.40 -6.45 -29.94
CA ALA A 202 9.17 -5.21 -29.87
C ALA A 202 9.55 -4.93 -28.42
N VAL A 203 10.84 -4.72 -28.17
CA VAL A 203 11.37 -4.22 -26.91
C VAL A 203 11.87 -2.81 -27.17
N ILE A 204 11.26 -1.83 -26.53
CA ILE A 204 11.64 -0.43 -26.66
C ILE A 204 12.70 -0.14 -25.60
N ALA A 205 13.86 0.37 -26.00
CA ALA A 205 14.87 0.89 -25.08
C ALA A 205 14.83 2.41 -25.13
N GLU A 206 14.32 3.03 -24.07
CA GLU A 206 14.20 4.47 -23.93
C GLU A 206 14.60 4.87 -22.52
N THR A 207 15.38 5.94 -22.39
CA THR A 207 15.75 6.46 -21.07
C THR A 207 14.51 7.03 -20.41
N ARG A 208 14.03 6.37 -19.35
CA ARG A 208 12.92 6.90 -18.56
C ARG A 208 13.34 8.17 -17.83
N LEU A 209 12.39 9.09 -17.72
CA LEU A 209 12.58 10.39 -17.07
C LEU A 209 12.49 10.26 -15.55
N GLU A 210 13.26 11.06 -14.83
CA GLU A 210 13.08 11.24 -13.40
C GLU A 210 11.82 12.07 -13.10
N SER A 211 11.23 11.83 -11.93
CA SER A 211 10.09 12.59 -11.43
C SER A 211 10.12 12.65 -9.91
N ALA A 212 9.36 13.58 -9.33
CA ALA A 212 9.24 13.79 -7.89
C ALA A 212 7.76 13.75 -7.49
N VAL A 213 7.48 13.06 -6.39
CA VAL A 213 6.15 12.99 -5.78
C VAL A 213 6.22 13.54 -4.37
N THR A 214 5.29 14.41 -4.01
CA THR A 214 5.09 14.88 -2.63
C THR A 214 3.72 14.48 -2.13
N VAL A 215 3.60 14.28 -0.83
CA VAL A 215 2.35 13.98 -0.13
C VAL A 215 2.19 14.92 1.05
N THR A 216 0.97 15.40 1.26
CA THR A 216 0.61 16.23 2.40
C THR A 216 -0.75 15.78 2.93
N ALA A 217 -0.98 15.95 4.23
CA ALA A 217 -2.26 15.68 4.85
C ALA A 217 -2.78 16.94 5.54
N THR A 218 -4.06 17.24 5.41
CA THR A 218 -4.67 18.41 6.06
C THR A 218 -6.08 18.06 6.56
N PRO A 219 -6.35 18.24 7.87
CA PRO A 219 -5.40 18.52 8.96
C PRO A 219 -4.51 17.30 9.30
N GLN A 220 -3.32 17.50 9.89
CA GLN A 220 -2.45 16.37 10.28
C GLN A 220 -2.86 15.67 11.59
N SER A 221 -3.82 16.25 12.32
CA SER A 221 -4.36 15.68 13.55
C SER A 221 -5.89 15.72 13.48
N VAL A 222 -6.51 14.56 13.65
CA VAL A 222 -7.97 14.37 13.60
C VAL A 222 -8.41 13.43 14.72
N PRO A 223 -9.66 13.51 15.21
CA PRO A 223 -10.20 12.42 16.01
C PRO A 223 -10.04 11.07 15.31
N ALA A 224 -9.85 10.01 16.09
CA ALA A 224 -9.77 8.66 15.55
C ALA A 224 -11.07 8.29 14.84
N GLY A 225 -10.97 7.92 13.57
CA GLY A 225 -12.15 7.62 12.74
C GLY A 225 -12.74 8.81 11.99
N ASP A 226 -12.15 10.01 12.10
CA ASP A 226 -12.51 11.15 11.25
C ASP A 226 -11.74 11.15 9.93
N ALA A 227 -12.31 11.83 8.93
CA ALA A 227 -11.69 11.96 7.62
C ALA A 227 -10.58 13.03 7.62
N VAL A 228 -9.50 12.74 6.92
CA VAL A 228 -8.43 13.68 6.58
C VAL A 228 -8.20 13.66 5.07
N ASP A 229 -7.98 14.84 4.48
CA ASP A 229 -7.60 14.93 3.08
C ASP A 229 -6.10 14.72 2.90
N VAL A 230 -5.74 13.71 2.12
CA VAL A 230 -4.37 13.44 1.68
C VAL A 230 -4.24 13.92 0.25
N ALA A 231 -3.44 14.96 0.05
CA ALA A 231 -3.12 15.52 -1.25
C ALA A 231 -1.76 15.00 -1.73
N VAL A 232 -1.67 14.71 -3.03
CA VAL A 232 -0.44 14.29 -3.71
C VAL A 232 -0.14 15.24 -4.85
N THR A 233 1.15 15.52 -5.08
CA THR A 233 1.61 16.29 -6.24
C THR A 233 2.67 15.49 -6.99
N TRP A 234 2.58 15.45 -8.32
CA TRP A 234 3.53 14.75 -9.19
C TRP A 234 4.08 15.65 -10.29
N ARG A 235 5.40 15.80 -10.32
CA ARG A 235 6.11 16.67 -11.27
C ARG A 235 7.35 16.00 -11.82
N ASN A 236 7.75 16.40 -13.02
CA ASN A 236 9.04 15.98 -13.58
C ASN A 236 10.19 16.84 -12.99
N ALA A 237 11.42 16.57 -13.43
CA ALA A 237 12.61 17.32 -12.99
C ALA A 237 12.58 18.83 -13.35
N ASP A 238 11.74 19.23 -14.30
CA ASP A 238 11.56 20.63 -14.73
C ASP A 238 10.33 21.30 -14.08
N ASP A 239 9.79 20.70 -13.00
CA ASP A 239 8.59 21.15 -12.28
C ASP A 239 7.29 21.15 -13.12
N VAL A 240 7.30 20.47 -14.28
CA VAL A 240 6.12 20.32 -15.13
C VAL A 240 5.16 19.29 -14.52
N PRO A 241 3.87 19.61 -14.37
CA PRO A 241 2.86 18.67 -13.91
C PRO A 241 2.80 17.37 -14.71
N ILE A 242 2.67 16.24 -14.01
CA ILE A 242 2.45 14.94 -14.62
C ILE A 242 1.01 14.50 -14.33
N ILE A 243 0.29 14.09 -15.38
CA ILE A 243 -1.01 13.42 -15.28
C ILE A 243 -0.77 11.91 -15.25
N GLY A 244 -1.32 11.24 -14.26
CA GLY A 244 -1.36 9.78 -14.18
C GLY A 244 -1.62 9.26 -12.79
N ASP A 245 -1.57 7.94 -12.67
CA ASP A 245 -1.97 7.23 -11.47
C ASP A 245 -0.84 7.11 -10.44
N LEU A 246 -1.16 7.44 -9.19
CA LEU A 246 -0.33 7.26 -8.01
C LEU A 246 -1.04 6.37 -7.00
N GLN A 247 -0.29 5.48 -6.36
CA GLN A 247 -0.77 4.70 -5.23
C GLN A 247 -0.58 5.51 -3.95
N VAL A 248 -1.65 5.73 -3.19
CA VAL A 248 -1.55 6.20 -1.80
C VAL A 248 -1.47 4.98 -0.90
N GLN A 249 -0.37 4.86 -0.16
CA GLN A 249 -0.08 3.74 0.73
C GLN A 249 -0.10 4.19 2.19
N GLU A 250 -0.46 3.29 3.09
CA GLU A 250 -0.45 3.46 4.54
C GLU A 250 0.49 2.44 5.18
N LEU A 251 1.24 2.85 6.20
CA LEU A 251 2.07 1.94 6.98
C LEU A 251 1.23 1.17 8.01
N ARG A 252 1.10 -0.14 7.82
CA ARG A 252 0.40 -1.07 8.74
C ARG A 252 1.34 -2.19 9.15
N ASP A 253 1.55 -2.34 10.45
CA ASP A 253 2.36 -3.42 11.04
C ASP A 253 3.77 -3.55 10.40
N GLY A 254 4.41 -2.41 10.13
CA GLY A 254 5.73 -2.33 9.50
C GLY A 254 5.75 -2.55 7.98
N SER A 255 4.59 -2.73 7.35
CA SER A 255 4.46 -2.93 5.90
C SER A 255 3.58 -1.85 5.26
N TRP A 256 3.98 -1.36 4.09
CA TRP A 256 3.18 -0.41 3.32
C TRP A 256 2.08 -1.14 2.54
N VAL A 257 0.84 -0.69 2.72
CA VAL A 257 -0.34 -1.27 2.07
C VAL A 257 -1.02 -0.19 1.24
N THR A 258 -1.33 -0.47 -0.03
CA THR A 258 -2.09 0.46 -0.87
C THR A 258 -3.50 0.64 -0.32
N VAL A 259 -3.84 1.88 0.03
CA VAL A 259 -5.18 2.29 0.48
C VAL A 259 -6.06 2.60 -0.72
N THR A 260 -5.51 3.35 -1.67
CA THR A 260 -6.22 3.78 -2.87
C THR A 260 -5.25 4.13 -4.00
N THR A 261 -5.78 4.29 -5.21
CA THR A 261 -5.07 4.86 -6.36
C THR A 261 -5.77 6.15 -6.76
N VAL A 262 -5.00 7.22 -6.94
CA VAL A 262 -5.49 8.53 -7.35
C VAL A 262 -4.87 8.92 -8.68
N THR A 263 -5.63 9.60 -9.53
CA THR A 263 -5.15 10.13 -10.81
C THR A 263 -4.92 11.63 -10.68
N THR A 264 -3.70 12.08 -10.95
CA THR A 264 -3.33 13.50 -10.95
C THR A 264 -3.95 14.25 -12.12
N GLY A 265 -4.43 15.47 -11.85
CA GLY A 265 -5.02 16.36 -12.85
C GLY A 265 -3.98 17.06 -13.72
N SER A 266 -4.44 18.00 -14.56
CA SER A 266 -3.57 18.80 -15.44
C SER A 266 -2.59 19.72 -14.70
N ASP A 267 -2.85 19.98 -13.42
CA ASP A 267 -1.98 20.69 -12.49
C ASP A 267 -1.00 19.76 -11.73
N GLY A 268 -1.11 18.46 -11.95
CA GLY A 268 -0.26 17.43 -11.33
C GLY A 268 -0.68 17.12 -9.91
N VAL A 269 -1.89 17.50 -9.50
CA VAL A 269 -2.39 17.32 -8.13
C VAL A 269 -3.53 16.31 -8.12
N ALA A 270 -3.62 15.51 -7.06
CA ALA A 270 -4.79 14.72 -6.72
C ALA A 270 -5.02 14.75 -5.19
N ALA A 271 -6.23 14.47 -4.75
CA ALA A 271 -6.54 14.33 -3.33
C ALA A 271 -7.48 13.16 -3.07
N THR A 272 -7.40 12.58 -1.88
CA THR A 272 -8.31 11.55 -1.40
C THR A 272 -8.53 11.71 0.10
N ALA A 273 -9.76 11.47 0.55
CA ALA A 273 -10.04 11.35 1.97
C ALA A 273 -9.60 9.98 2.50
N VAL A 274 -9.00 9.93 3.69
CA VAL A 274 -8.71 8.70 4.43
C VAL A 274 -9.20 8.84 5.87
N THR A 275 -9.48 7.72 6.54
CA THR A 275 -10.10 7.71 7.88
C THR A 275 -9.26 6.85 8.83
N PRO A 276 -8.20 7.40 9.43
CA PRO A 276 -7.30 6.62 10.29
C PRO A 276 -7.94 6.31 11.66
N PRO A 277 -8.03 5.04 12.08
CA PRO A 277 -8.52 4.68 13.42
C PRO A 277 -7.44 4.83 14.51
N ALA A 278 -6.18 5.02 14.13
CA ALA A 278 -5.02 5.23 14.99
C ALA A 278 -4.00 6.09 14.22
N THR A 279 -2.97 6.61 14.87
CA THR A 279 -1.89 7.33 14.17
C THR A 279 -1.28 6.47 13.06
N ARG A 280 -1.17 7.05 11.85
CA ARG A 280 -0.69 6.37 10.64
C ARG A 280 0.26 7.25 9.85
N GLU A 281 1.14 6.61 9.10
CA GLU A 281 1.94 7.25 8.08
C GLU A 281 1.39 6.92 6.70
N TYR A 282 1.39 7.92 5.82
CA TYR A 282 0.95 7.81 4.45
C TYR A 282 2.06 8.23 3.49
N ARG A 283 2.17 7.57 2.35
CA ARG A 283 3.08 7.97 1.26
C ARG A 283 2.42 7.79 -0.09
N ALA A 284 2.93 8.48 -1.09
CA ALA A 284 2.53 8.29 -2.48
C ALA A 284 3.63 7.55 -3.26
N VAL A 285 3.22 6.60 -4.10
CA VAL A 285 4.12 5.75 -4.89
C VAL A 285 3.67 5.72 -6.34
N TYR A 286 4.60 6.01 -7.24
CA TYR A 286 4.52 5.61 -8.63
C TYR A 286 5.40 4.37 -8.83
N PRO A 287 4.84 3.20 -9.20
CA PRO A 287 5.61 1.96 -9.34
C PRO A 287 6.55 1.94 -10.55
N GLY A 288 6.57 3.01 -11.34
CA GLY A 288 7.27 3.08 -12.62
C GLY A 288 6.36 2.70 -13.77
N GLY A 289 6.71 3.15 -14.96
CA GLY A 289 5.97 2.83 -16.17
C GLY A 289 6.80 3.10 -17.40
N THR A 290 6.14 3.45 -18.50
CA THR A 290 6.82 3.57 -19.78
C THR A 290 7.60 4.87 -19.96
N ARG A 291 7.30 5.89 -19.17
CA ARG A 291 7.86 7.23 -19.37
C ARG A 291 8.73 7.69 -18.21
N TYR A 292 8.35 7.34 -16.99
CA TYR A 292 9.02 7.78 -15.78
C TYR A 292 9.55 6.59 -14.98
N LEU A 293 10.66 6.82 -14.30
CA LEU A 293 11.21 5.90 -13.31
C LEU A 293 10.26 5.77 -12.11
N PRO A 294 10.28 4.65 -11.38
CA PRO A 294 9.56 4.54 -10.11
C PRO A 294 10.00 5.62 -9.13
N VAL A 295 9.06 6.18 -8.39
CA VAL A 295 9.32 7.21 -7.37
C VAL A 295 8.40 7.03 -6.17
N THR A 296 8.90 7.35 -4.99
CA THR A 296 8.16 7.31 -3.71
C THR A 296 8.38 8.63 -2.99
N SER A 297 7.31 9.21 -2.44
CA SER A 297 7.40 10.42 -1.63
C SER A 297 7.98 10.11 -0.25
N ASP A 298 8.47 11.14 0.45
CA ASP A 298 8.59 11.10 1.91
C ASP A 298 7.21 10.84 2.54
N PRO A 299 7.14 10.15 3.69
CA PRO A 299 5.87 9.89 4.36
C PRO A 299 5.35 11.14 5.10
N VAL A 300 4.02 11.23 5.20
CA VAL A 300 3.33 12.19 6.09
C VAL A 300 2.64 11.43 7.22
N THR A 301 2.82 11.87 8.46
CA THR A 301 2.13 11.32 9.62
C THR A 301 0.79 12.02 9.82
N VAL A 302 -0.29 11.23 9.92
CA VAL A 302 -1.58 11.69 10.43
C VAL A 302 -1.75 11.11 11.83
N THR A 303 -1.88 11.99 12.81
CA THR A 303 -2.13 11.62 14.19
C THR A 303 -3.63 11.46 14.40
N ALA A 304 -4.05 10.22 14.64
CA ALA A 304 -5.43 9.96 15.02
C ALA A 304 -5.52 10.01 16.54
N ILE A 305 -6.31 10.95 17.01
CA ILE A 305 -6.45 11.29 18.41
C ILE A 305 -7.58 10.43 18.98
N ALA A 306 -7.24 9.55 19.93
CA ALA A 306 -8.27 8.87 20.71
C ALA A 306 -9.02 9.89 21.57
N ALA A 307 -10.34 9.96 21.40
CA ALA A 307 -11.21 10.79 22.21
C ALA A 307 -12.01 9.91 23.18
N ALA A 308 -12.12 10.34 24.43
CA ALA A 308 -13.04 9.71 25.37
C ALA A 308 -14.47 10.21 25.08
N THR A 309 -15.42 9.30 24.91
CA THR A 309 -16.80 9.69 24.61
C THR A 309 -17.62 9.84 25.90
N ILE A 310 -18.30 10.98 26.06
CA ILE A 310 -19.24 11.24 27.16
C ILE A 310 -20.61 11.55 26.57
N PRO A 311 -21.61 10.68 26.77
CA PRO A 311 -23.00 11.02 26.46
C PRO A 311 -23.50 12.13 27.38
N VAL A 312 -24.10 13.17 26.80
CA VAL A 312 -24.64 14.32 27.52
C VAL A 312 -26.13 14.45 27.24
N SER A 313 -26.93 14.40 28.31
CA SER A 313 -28.37 14.61 28.27
C SER A 313 -28.77 15.96 28.89
N ARG A 314 -30.03 16.37 28.71
CA ARG A 314 -30.58 17.55 29.39
C ARG A 314 -31.16 17.17 30.75
N CYS A 315 -30.80 17.91 31.80
CA CYS A 315 -31.44 17.80 33.11
C CYS A 315 -32.15 19.11 33.46
N ALA A 316 -33.31 18.99 34.08
CA ALA A 316 -34.06 20.14 34.60
C ALA A 316 -33.93 20.26 36.12
N THR A 317 -33.67 19.16 36.82
CA THR A 317 -33.67 19.08 38.29
C THR A 317 -32.47 18.31 38.81
N GLN A 318 -32.13 18.50 40.09
CA GLN A 318 -31.11 17.69 40.78
C GLN A 318 -31.47 16.19 40.76
N ALA A 319 -32.75 15.86 40.88
CA ALA A 319 -33.21 14.46 40.83
C ALA A 319 -32.90 13.79 39.49
N ASP A 320 -32.89 14.55 38.39
CA ASP A 320 -32.50 14.03 37.08
C ASP A 320 -30.99 13.72 37.03
N VAL A 321 -30.17 14.53 37.71
CA VAL A 321 -28.72 14.33 37.82
C VAL A 321 -28.41 13.11 38.70
N ASP A 322 -29.15 12.93 39.79
CA ASP A 322 -29.01 11.78 40.71
C ASP A 322 -29.44 10.44 40.06
N ALA A 323 -30.16 10.50 38.94
CA ALA A 323 -30.68 9.34 38.20
C ALA A 323 -29.82 8.97 36.97
N LEU A 324 -28.68 9.64 36.76
CA LEU A 324 -27.81 9.39 35.60
C LEU A 324 -27.24 7.97 35.61
N LEU A 325 -27.12 7.40 34.41
CA LEU A 325 -26.39 6.16 34.22
C LEU A 325 -24.88 6.39 34.38
N PRO A 326 -24.11 5.33 34.68
CA PRO A 326 -22.67 5.50 34.80
C PRO A 326 -22.00 6.02 33.52
N GLY A 327 -21.08 6.98 33.65
CA GLY A 327 -20.35 7.57 32.53
C GLY A 327 -21.13 8.60 31.69
N VAL A 328 -22.37 8.92 32.08
CA VAL A 328 -23.22 9.92 31.40
C VAL A 328 -23.16 11.24 32.15
N GLY A 329 -23.01 12.33 31.40
CA GLY A 329 -23.11 13.68 31.91
C GLY A 329 -24.45 14.34 31.65
N CYS A 330 -24.74 15.39 32.40
CA CYS A 330 -25.96 16.16 32.21
C CYS A 330 -25.74 17.65 32.12
N HIS A 331 -26.27 18.27 31.06
CA HIS A 331 -26.28 19.72 30.94
C HIS A 331 -27.32 20.31 31.90
N TYR A 332 -26.85 20.97 32.96
CA TYR A 332 -27.71 21.54 34.00
C TYR A 332 -28.06 23.00 33.69
N THR A 333 -29.25 23.20 33.13
CA THR A 333 -29.72 24.46 32.51
C THR A 333 -29.97 25.64 33.47
N SER A 334 -29.99 25.42 34.79
CA SER A 334 -30.28 26.49 35.77
C SER A 334 -29.09 27.43 36.02
N VAL A 335 -27.92 27.12 35.47
CA VAL A 335 -26.70 27.91 35.62
C VAL A 335 -26.66 28.97 34.50
N SER A 336 -26.97 30.22 34.83
CA SER A 336 -26.89 31.37 33.90
C SER A 336 -25.47 31.67 33.39
N ALA A 337 -24.49 30.91 33.84
CA ALA A 337 -23.06 31.09 33.59
C ALA A 337 -22.53 30.31 32.36
N GLY A 338 -23.38 29.56 31.66
CA GLY A 338 -23.03 28.93 30.39
C GLY A 338 -22.31 27.59 30.55
N VAL A 339 -23.04 26.53 30.19
CA VAL A 339 -22.53 25.21 29.75
C VAL A 339 -21.76 24.36 30.78
N PHE A 340 -22.44 24.02 31.88
CA PHE A 340 -22.01 22.98 32.81
C PHE A 340 -22.55 21.61 32.41
N VAL A 341 -21.66 20.63 32.28
CA VAL A 341 -22.01 19.21 32.25
C VAL A 341 -21.64 18.59 33.58
N VAL A 342 -22.64 18.14 34.32
CA VAL A 342 -22.48 17.59 35.67
C VAL A 342 -22.66 16.08 35.64
N GLY A 343 -21.83 15.37 36.41
CA GLY A 343 -21.99 13.94 36.68
C GLY A 343 -21.49 13.59 38.07
N HIS A 344 -22.16 12.68 38.76
CA HIS A 344 -21.66 12.20 40.06
C HIS A 344 -20.55 11.16 39.88
N ASP A 345 -19.60 11.15 40.81
CA ASP A 345 -18.49 10.21 40.86
C ASP A 345 -18.94 8.78 41.17
N TYR A 346 -19.95 8.60 42.02
CA TYR A 346 -20.58 7.30 42.27
C TYR A 346 -21.34 6.75 41.05
N HIS A 347 -21.56 7.57 40.02
CA HIS A 347 -21.96 7.14 38.68
C HIS A 347 -20.74 6.95 37.77
N GLY A 348 -19.55 6.70 38.32
CA GLY A 348 -18.36 6.42 37.52
C GLY A 348 -17.89 7.57 36.65
N ASN A 349 -18.18 8.83 36.99
CA ASN A 349 -17.70 10.00 36.25
C ASN A 349 -16.38 10.57 36.78
N ALA A 350 -15.82 10.00 37.87
CA ALA A 350 -14.59 10.50 38.50
C ALA A 350 -13.41 10.62 37.52
N TRP A 351 -13.34 9.74 36.52
CA TRP A 351 -12.28 9.71 35.51
C TRP A 351 -12.23 10.99 34.65
N TRP A 352 -13.28 11.81 34.61
CA TRP A 352 -13.24 13.10 33.90
C TRP A 352 -12.13 14.00 34.45
N ASN A 353 -11.89 13.96 35.77
CA ASN A 353 -10.80 14.70 36.39
C ASN A 353 -9.45 14.00 36.27
N GLU A 354 -9.39 12.80 35.70
CA GLU A 354 -8.13 12.09 35.43
C GLU A 354 -7.64 12.33 34.01
N LEU A 355 -8.49 12.90 33.14
CA LEU A 355 -8.14 13.29 31.79
C LEU A 355 -6.87 14.16 31.76
N PRO A 356 -5.84 13.79 30.98
CA PRO A 356 -4.66 14.60 30.80
C PRO A 356 -4.97 15.95 30.14
N MET A 357 -4.19 16.98 30.47
CA MET A 357 -4.20 18.24 29.72
C MET A 357 -3.84 17.98 28.25
N GLY A 358 -4.60 18.57 27.32
CA GLY A 358 -4.45 18.32 25.87
C GLY A 358 -5.06 17.00 25.40
N ALA A 359 -5.67 16.20 26.28
CA ALA A 359 -6.49 15.07 25.86
C ALA A 359 -7.80 15.55 25.24
N TYR A 360 -8.46 14.67 24.50
CA TYR A 360 -9.65 15.00 23.75
C TYR A 360 -10.86 14.22 24.24
N VAL A 361 -12.01 14.90 24.22
CA VAL A 361 -13.29 14.38 24.69
C VAL A 361 -14.32 14.63 23.62
N GLU A 362 -15.01 13.58 23.20
CA GLU A 362 -16.19 13.69 22.36
C GLU A 362 -17.43 13.75 23.25
N LEU A 363 -18.11 14.88 23.28
CA LEU A 363 -19.44 14.96 23.87
C LEU A 363 -20.46 14.56 22.81
N THR A 364 -21.42 13.71 23.18
CA THR A 364 -22.54 13.33 22.30
C THR A 364 -23.87 13.79 22.93
N GLY A 365 -24.87 14.13 22.11
CA GLY A 365 -26.16 14.63 22.61
C GLY A 365 -26.20 16.15 22.76
N GLU A 366 -26.59 16.66 23.94
CA GLU A 366 -26.60 18.11 24.19
C GLU A 366 -25.16 18.61 24.36
N GLN A 367 -24.76 19.69 23.68
CA GLN A 367 -23.35 20.11 23.55
C GLN A 367 -22.46 19.15 22.75
N ALA A 368 -23.01 18.47 21.74
CA ALA A 368 -22.22 17.57 20.91
C ALA A 368 -21.04 18.27 20.22
N GLY A 369 -19.88 17.64 20.25
CA GLY A 369 -18.65 18.12 19.62
C GLY A 369 -17.40 17.44 20.15
N LEU A 370 -16.27 17.68 19.47
CA LEU A 370 -14.96 17.33 20.00
C LEU A 370 -14.40 18.52 20.80
N TYR A 371 -13.84 18.20 21.96
CA TYR A 371 -13.26 19.17 22.87
C TYR A 371 -11.85 18.76 23.28
N GLU A 372 -11.01 19.75 23.56
CA GLU A 372 -9.70 19.60 24.17
C GLU A 372 -9.77 19.98 25.66
N VAL A 373 -9.10 19.20 26.51
CA VAL A 373 -8.94 19.51 27.94
C VAL A 373 -7.90 20.62 28.10
N VAL A 374 -8.36 21.82 28.46
CA VAL A 374 -7.53 23.03 28.52
C VAL A 374 -7.26 23.56 29.93
N ASP A 375 -8.00 23.07 30.93
CA ASP A 375 -7.72 23.35 32.35
C ASP A 375 -8.35 22.29 33.26
N ARG A 376 -7.82 22.17 34.47
CA ARG A 376 -8.36 21.28 35.50
C ARG A 376 -8.10 21.83 36.90
N VAL A 377 -9.14 21.85 37.72
CA VAL A 377 -9.08 22.30 39.12
C VAL A 377 -9.83 21.31 40.00
N ILE A 378 -9.21 20.91 41.11
CA ILE A 378 -9.89 20.18 42.19
C ILE A 378 -10.04 21.16 43.36
N ALA A 379 -11.29 21.59 43.60
CA ALA A 379 -11.62 22.52 44.66
C ALA A 379 -12.01 21.77 45.94
N PRO A 380 -11.57 22.24 47.12
CA PRO A 380 -11.89 21.60 48.38
C PRO A 380 -13.38 21.77 48.72
N GLY A 381 -14.04 20.67 49.10
CA GLY A 381 -15.46 20.66 49.46
C GLY A 381 -16.40 20.31 48.30
N ARG A 382 -17.67 20.11 48.64
CA ARG A 382 -18.71 19.72 47.66
C ARG A 382 -19.22 20.93 46.89
N ALA A 383 -19.73 20.73 45.67
CA ALA A 383 -20.11 21.81 44.77
C ALA A 383 -21.04 22.88 45.41
N GLY A 384 -21.95 22.47 46.30
CA GLY A 384 -22.83 23.40 47.03
C GLY A 384 -22.12 24.33 48.02
N GLU A 385 -20.85 24.06 48.35
CA GLU A 385 -20.02 24.82 49.29
C GLU A 385 -19.06 25.79 48.57
N LEU A 386 -18.92 25.67 47.24
CA LEU A 386 -17.93 26.39 46.43
C LEU A 386 -18.38 27.79 45.96
N GLY A 387 -19.48 28.31 46.51
CA GLY A 387 -20.03 29.60 46.11
C GLY A 387 -20.85 29.54 44.82
N PRO A 388 -21.25 30.70 44.25
CA PRO A 388 -22.10 30.74 43.07
C PRO A 388 -21.34 30.26 41.83
N ALA A 389 -22.03 29.51 40.96
CA ALA A 389 -21.47 28.97 39.71
C ALA A 389 -20.90 30.04 38.75
N SER A 390 -21.30 31.31 38.89
CA SER A 390 -20.70 32.42 38.15
C SER A 390 -19.21 32.62 38.42
N GLN A 391 -18.70 32.12 39.55
CA GLN A 391 -17.26 32.12 39.86
C GLN A 391 -16.48 31.03 39.11
N TRP A 392 -17.19 30.10 38.48
CA TRP A 392 -16.66 28.90 37.83
C TRP A 392 -17.05 28.91 36.35
N THR A 393 -16.91 30.04 35.68
CA THR A 393 -17.32 30.19 34.27
C THR A 393 -16.18 29.84 33.32
N CYS A 394 -16.53 29.45 32.09
CA CYS A 394 -15.55 29.24 31.04
C CYS A 394 -14.76 30.51 30.67
N GLY A 395 -15.39 31.69 30.80
CA GLY A 395 -14.90 32.91 30.17
C GLY A 395 -14.71 32.69 28.67
N GLU A 396 -13.63 33.24 28.10
CA GLU A 396 -13.23 32.99 26.71
C GLU A 396 -12.30 31.77 26.55
N ARG A 397 -12.00 31.06 27.64
CA ARG A 397 -10.95 30.01 27.66
C ARG A 397 -11.49 28.61 27.38
N CYS A 398 -12.80 28.39 27.52
CA CYS A 398 -13.45 27.13 27.18
C CYS A 398 -14.89 27.31 26.70
N ASP A 399 -15.51 26.20 26.36
CA ASP A 399 -16.89 26.12 25.87
C ASP A 399 -17.78 25.29 26.80
N VAL A 400 -17.21 24.28 27.47
CA VAL A 400 -17.92 23.39 28.40
C VAL A 400 -17.07 23.19 29.66
N ILE A 401 -17.72 23.06 30.83
CA ILE A 401 -17.06 22.60 32.05
C ILE A 401 -17.67 21.26 32.47
N LEU A 402 -16.83 20.23 32.58
CA LEU A 402 -17.20 18.97 33.22
C LEU A 402 -17.03 19.11 34.72
N GLN A 403 -18.11 18.98 35.48
CA GLN A 403 -18.08 18.96 36.94
C GLN A 403 -18.38 17.56 37.46
N THR A 404 -17.51 17.04 38.31
CA THR A 404 -17.79 15.81 39.06
C THR A 404 -17.20 15.85 40.46
N CYS A 405 -17.71 15.01 41.36
CA CYS A 405 -17.13 14.86 42.69
C CYS A 405 -15.79 14.10 42.60
N VAL A 406 -14.89 14.32 43.55
CA VAL A 406 -13.64 13.56 43.71
C VAL A 406 -13.47 13.30 45.20
N GLY A 407 -14.13 12.25 45.69
CA GLY A 407 -14.24 12.00 47.13
C GLY A 407 -15.03 13.13 47.81
N ASP A 408 -14.41 13.81 48.78
CA ASP A 408 -15.01 14.96 49.48
C ASP A 408 -14.84 16.31 48.74
N ASN A 409 -14.17 16.30 47.59
CA ASN A 409 -13.87 17.48 46.80
C ASN A 409 -14.73 17.54 45.52
N THR A 410 -14.67 18.68 44.82
CA THR A 410 -15.28 18.83 43.49
C THR A 410 -14.20 19.10 42.47
N GLY A 411 -14.14 18.27 41.44
CA GLY A 411 -13.27 18.49 40.30
C GLY A 411 -14.02 19.12 39.13
N PHE A 412 -13.33 20.03 38.47
CA PHE A 412 -13.78 20.75 37.30
C PHE A 412 -12.74 20.56 36.19
N THR A 413 -13.20 20.21 35.00
CA THR A 413 -12.36 20.05 33.80
C THR A 413 -12.91 20.95 32.70
N TRP A 414 -12.10 21.88 32.23
CA TRP A 414 -12.48 22.87 31.21
C TRP A 414 -12.19 22.30 29.83
N LEU A 415 -13.21 22.36 28.98
CA LEU A 415 -13.22 21.79 27.64
C LEU A 415 -13.37 22.91 26.61
N ARG A 416 -12.35 23.12 25.79
CA ARG A 416 -12.42 24.02 24.63
C ARG A 416 -12.87 23.23 23.42
N ARG A 417 -13.93 23.68 22.77
CA ARG A 417 -14.44 23.08 21.54
C ARG A 417 -13.38 23.24 20.46
N LEU A 418 -13.10 22.16 19.76
CA LEU A 418 -12.42 22.27 18.49
C LEU A 418 -13.47 22.61 17.46
N ASP A 419 -13.35 23.79 16.86
CA ASP A 419 -14.07 24.03 15.63
C ASP A 419 -13.67 22.92 14.66
N ALA A 420 -14.66 22.24 14.08
CA ALA A 420 -14.40 21.48 12.86
C ALA A 420 -13.78 22.50 11.91
N ALA A 421 -12.46 22.41 11.71
CA ALA A 421 -11.69 23.40 10.96
C ALA A 421 -12.54 23.74 9.74
N ALA A 422 -12.93 25.02 9.60
CA ALA A 422 -13.88 25.44 8.58
C ALA A 422 -13.44 24.85 7.24
N ALA A 423 -14.12 23.79 6.82
CA ALA A 423 -13.77 22.98 5.66
C ALA A 423 -13.99 23.78 4.38
#